data_AF-A0A2V8EF79-F1
#
_entry.id   AF-A0A2V8EF79-F1
#
_cell.length_a   1.000
_cell.length_b   1.000
_cell.length_c   1.000
_cell.angle_alpha   90.00
_cell.angle_beta   90.00
_cell.angle_gamma   90.00
#
_symmetry.space_group_name_H-M   'P 1'
#
loop_
_entity.id
_entity.type
_entity.pdbx_description
1 polymer ?
#
loop_
_entity_poly.entity_id
_entity_poly.type
_entity_poly.pdbx_seq_one_letter_code
_entity_poly.pdbx_strand_id
1 'polypeptide(L)'
;MRGAAGLLACLAAAACVSSAALRHGSDAERRQDYDRAVIEYTKAIRQHPDDANARLGLDRARLRASQDHFLRGRRFAATGKLDQALVEYEVASELNPSNGDIDEDLRATRNKLRAKVAVAREGKTEL
;
A
#
# COMPACT_ATOMS: atom_id res chain seq x y z
N MET A 1 30.94 3.41 61.05
CA MET A 1 29.75 2.67 60.61
C MET A 1 28.67 3.66 60.20
N ARG A 2 28.35 3.72 58.90
CA ARG A 2 27.02 3.99 58.31
C ARG A 2 27.23 4.12 56.80
N GLY A 3 26.93 3.03 56.11
CA GLY A 3 27.20 2.84 54.69
C GLY A 3 26.35 3.76 53.82
N ALA A 4 27.01 4.45 52.90
CA ALA A 4 26.39 4.94 51.69
C ALA A 4 26.27 3.77 50.72
N ALA A 5 25.05 3.36 50.40
CA ALA A 5 24.77 2.49 49.26
C ALA A 5 23.47 2.97 48.65
N GLY A 6 23.59 3.94 47.74
CA GLY A 6 22.49 4.45 46.94
C GLY A 6 21.94 3.31 46.08
N LEU A 7 20.63 3.09 46.19
CA LEU A 7 19.90 2.21 45.30
C LEU A 7 19.85 2.90 43.93
N LEU A 8 20.75 2.52 43.03
CA LEU A 8 20.74 2.93 41.63
C LEU A 8 19.42 2.48 41.00
N ALA A 9 18.53 3.43 40.79
CA ALA A 9 17.37 3.28 39.92
C ALA A 9 17.88 3.11 38.48
N CYS A 10 17.96 1.85 38.02
CA CYS A 10 18.07 1.57 36.60
C CYS A 10 16.75 1.95 35.93
N LEU A 11 16.60 3.22 35.55
CA LEU A 11 15.69 3.58 34.47
C LEU A 11 16.18 2.83 33.24
N ALA A 12 15.51 1.73 32.90
CA ALA A 12 15.61 1.12 31.59
C ALA A 12 15.08 2.16 30.59
N ALA A 13 15.99 2.97 30.06
CA ALA A 13 15.73 3.73 28.86
C ALA A 13 15.35 2.70 27.80
N ALA A 14 14.07 2.65 27.44
CA ALA A 14 13.58 1.94 26.28
C ALA A 14 14.19 2.60 25.05
N ALA A 15 15.44 2.26 24.75
CA ALA A 15 16.02 2.50 23.45
C ALA A 15 15.17 1.66 22.49
N CYS A 16 14.21 2.31 21.82
CA CYS A 16 13.44 1.70 20.74
C CYS A 16 14.43 1.27 19.66
N VAL A 17 14.91 0.02 19.74
CA VAL A 17 15.65 -0.60 18.63
C VAL A 17 14.64 -0.77 17.52
N SER A 18 14.62 0.16 16.58
CA SER A 18 13.87 0.02 15.33
C SER A 18 14.27 -1.30 14.67
N SER A 19 13.31 -2.11 14.27
CA SER A 19 13.62 -3.34 13.53
C SER A 19 14.31 -3.02 12.20
N ALA A 20 15.07 -3.97 11.64
CA ALA A 20 15.62 -3.79 10.29
C ALA A 20 14.51 -3.52 9.27
N ALA A 21 13.38 -4.23 9.38
CA ALA A 21 12.21 -4.03 8.54
C ALA A 21 11.65 -2.60 8.65
N LEU A 22 11.56 -2.02 9.85
CA LEU A 22 11.13 -0.63 10.03
C LEU A 22 12.05 0.35 9.29
N ARG A 23 13.38 0.17 9.42
CA ARG A 23 14.36 1.02 8.71
C ARG A 23 14.27 0.87 7.19
N HIS A 24 14.09 -0.35 6.69
CA HIS A 24 13.92 -0.60 5.26
C HIS A 24 12.63 0.02 4.71
N GLY A 25 11.53 -0.06 5.46
CA GLY A 25 10.28 0.62 5.12
C GLY A 25 10.45 2.13 5.02
N SER A 26 11.13 2.75 5.98
CA SER A 26 11.41 4.18 5.95
C SER A 26 12.37 4.59 4.83
N ASP A 27 13.35 3.75 4.46
CA ASP A 27 14.22 4.04 3.31
C ASP A 27 13.48 3.94 1.98
N ALA A 28 12.63 2.92 1.82
CA ALA A 28 11.78 2.79 0.65
C ALA A 28 10.81 3.98 0.51
N GLU A 29 10.16 4.40 1.62
CA GLU A 29 9.28 5.56 1.64
C GLU A 29 10.00 6.84 1.21
N ARG A 30 11.23 7.09 1.70
CA ARG A 30 12.05 8.24 1.28
C ARG A 30 12.42 8.21 -0.20
N ARG A 31 12.61 7.01 -0.77
CA ARG A 31 12.86 6.81 -2.20
C ARG A 31 11.59 6.82 -3.04
N GLN A 32 10.43 7.03 -2.41
CA GLN A 32 9.11 6.95 -3.04
C GLN A 32 8.80 5.56 -3.64
N ASP A 33 9.49 4.52 -3.18
CA ASP A 33 9.18 3.14 -3.50
C ASP A 33 8.10 2.64 -2.51
N TYR A 34 6.88 3.14 -2.71
CA TYR A 34 5.80 2.95 -1.75
C TYR A 34 5.32 1.51 -1.67
N ASP A 35 5.36 0.76 -2.78
CA ASP A 35 5.03 -0.67 -2.78
C ASP A 35 6.00 -1.46 -1.91
N ARG A 36 7.31 -1.18 -2.04
CA ARG A 36 8.32 -1.77 -1.15
C ARG A 36 8.14 -1.32 0.29
N ALA A 37 7.80 -0.06 0.53
CA ALA A 37 7.54 0.46 1.87
C ALA A 37 6.36 -0.28 2.53
N VAL A 38 5.27 -0.54 1.81
CA VAL A 38 4.12 -1.33 2.30
C VAL A 38 4.58 -2.73 2.75
N ILE A 39 5.42 -3.41 1.95
CA ILE A 39 5.94 -4.74 2.26
C ILE A 39 6.79 -4.72 3.54
N GLU A 40 7.74 -3.79 3.63
CA GLU A 40 8.68 -3.73 4.76
C GLU A 40 8.01 -3.27 6.05
N TYR A 41 7.10 -2.29 6.01
CA TYR A 41 6.33 -1.92 7.18
C TYR A 41 5.38 -3.04 7.63
N THR A 42 4.76 -3.78 6.69
CA THR A 42 3.95 -4.97 7.03
C THR A 42 4.81 -6.03 7.74
N LYS A 43 6.04 -6.25 7.27
CA LYS A 43 7.00 -7.14 7.93
C LYS A 43 7.38 -6.64 9.33
N ALA A 44 7.60 -5.34 9.50
CA ALA A 44 7.90 -4.75 10.80
C ALA A 44 6.75 -4.97 11.80
N ILE A 45 5.49 -4.80 11.37
CA ILE A 45 4.31 -5.07 12.20
C ILE A 45 4.19 -6.56 12.55
N ARG A 46 4.49 -7.48 11.63
CA ARG A 46 4.49 -8.92 11.93
C ARG A 46 5.53 -9.30 13.00
N GLN A 47 6.67 -8.61 13.03
CA GLN A 47 7.73 -8.82 14.02
C GLN A 47 7.39 -8.17 15.37
N HIS A 48 6.82 -6.97 15.32
CA HIS A 48 6.44 -6.18 16.49
C HIS A 48 5.02 -5.62 16.30
N PRO A 49 3.99 -6.40 16.67
CA PRO A 49 2.59 -6.00 16.47
C PRO A 49 2.18 -4.74 17.20
N ASP A 50 2.98 -4.25 18.16
CA ASP A 50 2.76 -3.03 18.94
C ASP A 50 3.64 -1.85 18.52
N ASP A 51 4.41 -1.95 17.42
CA ASP A 51 5.20 -0.83 16.89
C ASP A 51 4.31 0.23 16.21
N ALA A 52 4.09 1.35 16.90
CA ALA A 52 3.31 2.47 16.40
C ALA A 52 3.94 3.16 15.18
N ASN A 53 5.27 3.20 15.08
CA ASN A 53 5.95 3.81 13.93
C ASN A 53 5.76 2.96 12.68
N ALA A 54 5.80 1.64 12.81
CA ALA A 54 5.54 0.72 11.71
C ALA A 54 4.09 0.83 11.20
N ARG A 55 3.11 0.95 12.10
CA ARG A 55 1.70 1.18 11.74
C ARG A 55 1.49 2.49 10.99
N LEU A 56 1.96 3.60 11.55
CA LEU A 56 1.86 4.91 10.91
C LEU A 56 2.60 4.95 9.57
N GLY A 57 3.75 4.28 9.46
CA GLY A 57 4.49 4.12 8.22
C GLY A 57 3.71 3.33 7.17
N LEU A 58 3.11 2.21 7.57
CA LEU A 58 2.27 1.40 6.67
C LEU A 58 1.08 2.18 6.15
N ASP A 59 0.38 2.93 7.00
CA ASP A 59 -0.80 3.71 6.61
C ASP A 59 -0.43 4.79 5.57
N ARG A 60 0.66 5.52 5.80
CA ARG A 60 1.17 6.49 4.82
C ARG A 60 1.58 5.81 3.51
N ALA A 61 2.34 4.72 3.59
CA ALA A 61 2.82 4.00 2.41
C ALA A 61 1.65 3.46 1.57
N ARG A 62 0.62 2.88 2.19
CA ARG A 62 -0.59 2.41 1.50
C ARG A 62 -1.32 3.52 0.78
N LEU A 63 -1.50 4.68 1.44
CA LEU A 63 -2.16 5.82 0.82
C LEU A 63 -1.40 6.32 -0.41
N ARG A 64 -0.06 6.39 -0.34
CA ARG A 64 0.79 6.85 -1.45
C ARG A 64 0.85 5.83 -2.59
N ALA A 65 1.03 4.55 -2.27
CA ALA A 65 0.99 3.47 -3.27
C ALA A 65 -0.37 3.41 -3.98
N SER A 66 -1.48 3.54 -3.23
CA SER A 66 -2.82 3.61 -3.81
C SER A 66 -2.97 4.76 -4.82
N GLN A 67 -2.46 5.95 -4.49
CA GLN A 67 -2.47 7.10 -5.42
C GLN A 67 -1.64 6.83 -6.68
N ASP A 68 -0.47 6.24 -6.55
CA ASP A 68 0.40 5.92 -7.68
C ASP A 68 -0.25 4.89 -8.62
N HIS A 69 -0.79 3.82 -8.06
CA HIS A 69 -1.56 2.82 -8.80
C HIS A 69 -2.80 3.43 -9.46
N PHE A 70 -3.54 4.29 -8.75
CA PHE A 70 -4.71 4.97 -9.32
C PHE A 70 -4.35 5.84 -10.53
N LEU A 71 -3.27 6.62 -10.43
CA LEU A 71 -2.79 7.45 -11.54
C LEU A 71 -2.30 6.60 -12.72
N ARG A 72 -1.64 5.47 -12.48
CA ARG A 72 -1.27 4.52 -13.54
C ARG A 72 -2.51 3.92 -14.22
N GLY A 73 -3.51 3.50 -13.43
CA GLY A 73 -4.79 3.02 -13.94
C GLY A 73 -5.46 4.04 -14.86
N ARG A 74 -5.53 5.32 -14.45
CA ARG A 74 -6.07 6.41 -15.28
C ARG A 74 -5.32 6.59 -16.59
N ARG A 75 -3.99 6.48 -16.59
CA ARG A 75 -3.16 6.58 -17.80
C ARG A 75 -3.42 5.41 -18.77
N PHE A 76 -3.55 4.19 -18.25
CA PHE A 76 -3.90 3.04 -19.08
C PHE A 76 -5.33 3.15 -19.64
N ALA A 77 -6.29 3.55 -18.81
CA ALA A 77 -7.68 3.75 -19.22
C ALA A 77 -7.80 4.80 -20.33
N ALA A 78 -7.09 5.93 -20.19
CA ALA A 78 -7.05 7.01 -21.18
C ALA A 78 -6.48 6.57 -22.54
N THR A 79 -5.66 5.51 -22.57
CA THR A 79 -5.07 4.95 -23.79
C THR A 79 -5.78 3.69 -24.29
N GLY A 80 -6.95 3.37 -23.74
CA GLY A 80 -7.76 2.21 -24.13
C GLY A 80 -7.21 0.85 -23.65
N LYS A 81 -6.14 0.86 -22.84
CA LYS A 81 -5.50 -0.34 -22.27
C LYS A 81 -6.27 -0.82 -21.05
N LEU A 82 -7.53 -1.21 -21.25
CA LEU A 82 -8.49 -1.45 -20.18
C LEU A 82 -8.09 -2.60 -19.25
N ASP A 83 -7.47 -3.67 -19.75
CA ASP A 83 -7.01 -4.79 -18.92
C ASP A 83 -5.90 -4.36 -17.95
N GLN A 84 -4.98 -3.51 -18.41
CA GLN A 84 -3.90 -2.97 -17.57
C GLN A 84 -4.45 -1.95 -16.56
N ALA A 85 -5.42 -1.13 -16.99
CA ALA A 85 -6.11 -0.20 -16.09
C ALA A 85 -6.84 -0.94 -14.96
N LEU A 86 -7.51 -2.05 -15.28
CA LEU A 86 -8.22 -2.87 -14.31
C LEU A 86 -7.30 -3.34 -13.19
N VAL A 87 -6.16 -3.92 -13.53
CA VAL A 87 -5.18 -4.42 -12.55
C VAL A 87 -4.69 -3.30 -11.63
N GLU A 88 -4.31 -2.15 -12.20
CA GLU A 88 -3.84 -1.01 -11.40
C GLU A 88 -4.92 -0.46 -10.47
N TYR A 89 -6.17 -0.37 -10.94
CA TYR A 89 -7.28 0.08 -10.10
C TYR A 89 -7.65 -0.92 -9.00
N GLU A 90 -7.52 -2.23 -9.25
CA GLU A 90 -7.73 -3.26 -8.22
C GLU A 90 -6.69 -3.13 -7.09
N VAL A 91 -5.40 -3.00 -7.43
CA VAL A 91 -4.36 -2.76 -6.41
C VAL A 91 -4.61 -1.45 -5.66
N ALA A 92 -4.98 -0.38 -6.37
CA ALA A 92 -5.29 0.90 -5.75
C ALA A 92 -6.46 0.81 -4.74
N SER A 93 -7.49 0.02 -5.09
CA SER A 93 -8.68 -0.23 -4.26
C SER A 93 -8.37 -1.10 -3.05
N GLU A 94 -7.53 -2.13 -3.19
CA GLU A 94 -7.06 -2.94 -2.07
C GLU A 94 -6.27 -2.13 -1.04
N LEU A 95 -5.45 -1.18 -1.52
CA LEU A 95 -4.63 -0.32 -0.68
C LEU A 95 -5.44 0.81 -0.01
N ASN A 96 -6.52 1.28 -0.64
CA ASN A 96 -7.38 2.35 -0.12
C ASN A 96 -8.87 2.11 -0.50
N PRO A 97 -9.55 1.20 0.21
CA PRO A 97 -10.91 0.79 -0.15
C PRO A 97 -11.98 1.86 0.10
N SER A 98 -11.67 2.92 0.85
CA SER A 98 -12.61 4.02 1.13
C SER A 98 -12.57 5.14 0.08
N ASN A 99 -11.70 5.06 -0.93
CA ASN A 99 -11.62 6.06 -1.98
C ASN A 99 -12.69 5.83 -3.06
N GLY A 100 -13.70 6.70 -3.08
CA GLY A 100 -14.81 6.63 -4.02
C GLY A 100 -14.41 6.79 -5.49
N ASP A 101 -13.39 7.61 -5.79
CA ASP A 101 -12.94 7.85 -7.17
C ASP A 101 -12.31 6.58 -7.77
N ILE A 102 -11.55 5.83 -6.96
CA ILE A 102 -10.94 4.56 -7.39
C ILE A 102 -12.04 3.54 -7.71
N ASP A 103 -13.03 3.44 -6.83
CA ASP A 103 -14.15 2.51 -6.97
C ASP A 103 -15.04 2.85 -8.19
N GLU A 104 -15.28 4.14 -8.45
CA GLU A 104 -15.95 4.60 -9.67
C GLU A 104 -15.19 4.19 -10.95
N ASP A 105 -13.91 4.55 -11.04
CA ASP A 105 -13.07 4.25 -12.20
C ASP A 105 -12.90 2.74 -12.43
N LEU A 106 -12.78 1.97 -11.34
CA LEU A 106 -12.70 0.51 -11.36
C LEU A 106 -13.97 -0.11 -11.94
N ARG A 107 -15.16 0.32 -11.48
CA ARG A 107 -16.44 -0.12 -12.03
C ARG A 107 -16.60 0.28 -13.49
N ALA A 108 -16.29 1.51 -13.84
CA ALA A 108 -16.37 2.00 -15.20
C ALA A 108 -15.50 1.17 -16.15
N THR A 109 -14.29 0.81 -15.71
CA THR A 109 -13.36 -0.03 -16.48
C THR A 109 -13.89 -1.45 -16.65
N ARG A 110 -14.43 -2.06 -15.59
CA ARG A 110 -15.09 -3.39 -15.67
C ARG A 110 -16.25 -3.39 -16.65
N ASN A 111 -17.06 -2.34 -16.67
CA ASN A 111 -18.19 -2.22 -17.61
C ASN A 111 -17.70 -2.11 -19.07
N LYS A 112 -16.68 -1.30 -19.34
CA LYS A 112 -16.09 -1.17 -20.68
C LYS A 112 -15.50 -2.50 -21.18
N LEU A 113 -14.81 -3.25 -20.31
CA LEU A 113 -14.29 -4.58 -20.66
C LEU A 113 -15.40 -5.57 -20.99
N ARG A 114 -16.47 -5.60 -20.20
CA ARG A 114 -17.65 -6.45 -20.48
C ARG A 114 -18.27 -6.14 -21.84
N ALA A 115 -18.46 -4.85 -22.14
CA ALA A 115 -18.99 -4.42 -23.44
C ALA A 115 -18.08 -4.86 -24.61
N LYS A 116 -16.76 -4.70 -24.47
CA LYS A 116 -15.78 -5.13 -25.48
C LYS A 116 -15.85 -6.64 -25.74
N VAL A 117 -16.03 -7.45 -24.69
CA VAL A 117 -16.17 -8.92 -24.82
C VAL A 117 -17.47 -9.30 -25.50
N ALA A 118 -18.59 -8.62 -25.21
CA ALA A 118 -19.88 -8.89 -25.84
C ALA A 118 -19.83 -8.65 -27.35
N VAL A 119 -19.36 -7.46 -27.78
CA VAL A 119 -19.22 -7.10 -29.20
C VAL A 119 -18.31 -8.10 -29.94
N ALA A 120 -17.19 -8.50 -29.32
CA ALA A 120 -16.28 -9.46 -29.93
C ALA A 120 -16.85 -10.89 -30.08
N ARG A 121 -17.92 -11.23 -29.34
CA ARG A 121 -18.62 -12.53 -29.48
C ARG A 121 -19.67 -12.47 -30.57
N GLU A 122 -20.48 -11.41 -30.63
CA GLU A 122 -21.51 -11.20 -31.64
C GLU A 122 -20.93 -11.15 -33.06
N GLY A 123 -19.80 -10.43 -33.24
CA GLY A 123 -19.12 -10.39 -34.55
C GLY A 123 -18.52 -11.72 -35.02
N LYS A 124 -18.42 -12.74 -34.15
CA LYS A 124 -17.97 -14.10 -34.55
C LYS A 124 -19.13 -15.01 -34.94
N THR A 125 -20.36 -14.66 -34.59
CA THR A 125 -21.56 -15.46 -34.90
C THR A 125 -22.23 -15.06 -36.22
N GLU A 126 -21.83 -13.94 -36.82
CA GLU A 126 -22.39 -13.41 -38.07
C GLU A 126 -21.54 -13.71 -39.33
N LEU A 127 -20.56 -14.62 -39.24
CA LEU A 127 -19.70 -15.09 -40.35
C LEU A 127 -19.94 -16.56 -40.64
#